data_AF-A0AAW0LYC3-F1
#
_entry.id   AF-A0AAW0LYC3-F1
#
_cell.length_a   1.000
_cell.length_b   1.000
_cell.length_c   1.000
_cell.angle_alpha   90.00
_cell.angle_beta   90.00
_cell.angle_gamma   90.00
#
_symmetry.space_group_name_H-M   'P 1'
#
loop_
_entity.id
_entity.type
_entity.pdbx_description
1 polymer ?
#
loop_
_entity_poly.entity_id
_entity_poly.type
_entity_poly.pdbx_seq_one_letter_code
_entity_poly.pdbx_strand_id
1 'polypeptide(L)' 'SNIKSVKDLVLLLFETALLTSGFSLEEPNTFAARIHRMLKLGLSIDEEETGGDDADMPALEEDATEESKMEEVD' A
#
# COMPACT_ATOMS: atom_id res chain seq x y z
N SER A 1 0.86 -23.35 6.66
CA SER A 1 1.47 -22.75 5.46
C SER A 1 0.47 -22.05 4.55
N ASN A 2 -0.71 -22.63 4.24
CA ASN A 2 -1.70 -21.99 3.34
C ASN A 2 -2.72 -21.07 4.05
N ILE A 3 -3.15 -21.42 5.27
CA ILE A 3 -4.20 -20.68 6.02
C ILE A 3 -3.82 -19.22 6.30
N LYS A 4 -2.54 -18.95 6.59
CA LYS A 4 -2.06 -17.59 6.86
C LYS A 4 -2.17 -16.71 5.62
N SER A 5 -1.70 -17.19 4.47
CA SER A 5 -1.79 -16.47 3.19
C SER A 5 -3.24 -16.21 2.76
N VAL A 6 -4.14 -17.18 2.97
CA VAL A 6 -5.56 -16.99 2.67
C VAL A 6 -6.20 -15.95 3.60
N LYS A 7 -5.90 -15.99 4.90
CA LYS A 7 -6.40 -14.99 5.85
C LYS A 7 -5.92 -13.58 5.50
N ASP A 8 -4.64 -13.44 5.18
CA ASP A 8 -4.03 -12.16 4.81
C ASP A 8 -4.67 -11.61 3.52
N LEU A 9 -4.99 -12.48 2.54
CA LEU A 9 -5.70 -12.10 1.32
C LEU A 9 -7.14 -11.66 1.59
N VAL A 10 -7.91 -12.41 2.39
CA VAL A 10 -9.29 -12.03 2.74
C VAL A 10 -9.33 -10.68 3.47
N LEU A 11 -8.39 -10.45 4.38
CA LEU A 11 -8.30 -9.20 5.11
C LEU A 11 -7.93 -8.03 4.18
N LEU A 12 -7.06 -8.26 3.20
CA LEU A 12 -6.72 -7.25 2.18
C LEU A 12 -7.94 -6.87 1.33
N LEU A 13 -8.71 -7.86 0.88
CA LEU A 13 -9.94 -7.65 0.12
C LEU A 13 -10.98 -6.85 0.94
N PHE A 14 -11.11 -7.17 2.22
CA PHE A 14 -12.01 -6.46 3.14
C PHE A 14 -11.60 -4.99 3.34
N GLU A 15 -10.34 -4.71 3.66
CA GLU A 15 -9.83 -3.35 3.84
C GLU A 15 -9.91 -2.54 2.55
N THR A 16 -9.69 -3.16 1.39
CA THR A 16 -9.90 -2.53 0.07
C THR A 16 -11.37 -2.18 -0.15
N ALA A 17 -12.29 -3.09 0.18
CA ALA A 17 -13.72 -2.83 0.08
C ALA A 17 -14.16 -1.67 1.01
N LEU A 18 -13.62 -1.60 2.23
CA LEU A 18 -13.84 -0.46 3.14
C LEU A 18 -13.41 0.86 2.51
N LEU A 19 -12.18 0.94 1.97
CA LEU A 19 -11.68 2.15 1.33
C LEU A 19 -12.55 2.57 0.13
N THR A 20 -12.88 1.63 -0.76
CA THR A 20 -13.73 1.92 -1.95
C THR A 20 -15.18 2.26 -1.61
N SER A 21 -15.65 1.88 -0.43
CA SER A 21 -16.98 2.25 0.09
C SER A 21 -16.97 3.54 0.92
N GLY A 22 -15.83 4.21 1.06
CA GLY A 22 -15.69 5.49 1.74
C GLY A 22 -15.46 5.38 3.25
N PHE A 23 -15.14 4.20 3.78
CA PHE A 23 -14.76 4.01 5.18
C PHE A 23 -13.25 4.18 5.38
N SER A 24 -12.88 4.73 6.53
CA SER A 24 -11.49 4.80 6.98
C SER A 24 -11.00 3.46 7.55
N LEU A 25 -9.70 3.19 7.43
CA LEU A 25 -9.06 2.04 8.05
C LEU A 25 -8.72 2.32 9.52
N GLU A 26 -8.84 1.31 10.38
CA GLU A 26 -8.41 1.38 11.78
C GLU A 26 -6.88 1.37 11.90
N GLU A 27 -6.21 0.54 11.09
CA GLU A 27 -4.75 0.40 11.08
C GLU A 27 -4.17 0.53 9.65
N PRO A 28 -4.07 1.75 9.10
CA PRO A 28 -3.59 1.97 7.73
C PRO A 28 -2.15 1.48 7.51
N ASN A 29 -1.29 1.56 8.53
CA ASN A 29 0.08 1.04 8.46
C ASN A 29 0.13 -0.49 8.31
N THR A 30 -0.78 -1.21 8.98
CA THR A 30 -0.87 -2.68 8.90
C THR A 30 -1.35 -3.12 7.51
N PHE A 31 -2.29 -2.39 6.91
CA PHE A 31 -2.72 -2.58 5.52
C PHE A 31 -1.56 -2.34 4.54
N ALA A 32 -0.85 -1.21 4.67
CA ALA A 32 0.31 -0.87 3.84
C ALA A 32 1.42 -1.93 3.92
N ALA A 33 1.77 -2.38 5.14
CA ALA A 33 2.77 -3.43 5.34
C ALA A 33 2.39 -4.73 4.63
N ARG A 34 1.10 -5.07 4.55
CA ARG A 34 0.61 -6.25 3.85
C ARG A 34 0.75 -6.12 2.33
N ILE A 35 0.44 -4.95 1.77
CA ILE A 35 0.65 -4.64 0.35
C ILE A 35 2.14 -4.75 0.01
N HIS A 36 3.00 -4.13 0.83
CA HIS A 36 4.45 -4.15 0.63
C HIS A 36 4.99 -5.59 0.61
N ARG A 37 4.54 -6.44 1.54
CA ARG A 37 4.90 -7.87 1.56
C ARG A 37 4.45 -8.58 0.29
N MET A 38 3.23 -8.33 -0.21
CA MET A 38 2.76 -8.93 -1.46
C MET A 38 3.56 -8.46 -2.67
N LEU A 39 3.94 -7.19 -2.75
CA LEU A 39 4.78 -6.65 -3.81
C LEU A 39 6.19 -7.27 -3.77
N LYS A 40 6.83 -7.32 -2.60
CA LYS A 40 8.14 -7.97 -2.43
C LYS A 40 8.10 -9.43 -2.89
N LEU A 41 7.07 -10.19 -2.49
CA LEU A 41 6.87 -11.56 -2.95
C LEU A 41 6.64 -11.67 -4.46
N GLY A 42 5.85 -10.77 -5.04
CA GLY A 42 5.58 -10.75 -6.49
C GLY A 42 6.80 -10.38 -7.34
N LEU A 43 7.68 -9.55 -6.79
CA LEU A 43 8.93 -9.10 -7.40
C LEU A 43 10.14 -9.99 -7.04
N SER A 44 9.95 -10.99 -6.17
CA SER A 44 11.04 -11.84 -5.64
C SER A 44 12.15 -11.06 -4.95
N ILE A 45 11.80 -9.97 -4.26
CA ILE A 45 12.72 -9.17 -3.44
C ILE A 45 12.80 -9.81 -2.05
N ASP A 46 14.01 -10.17 -1.62
CA ASP A 46 14.22 -10.84 -0.34
C ASP A 46 14.14 -9.85 0.85
N GLU A 47 13.62 -10.30 1.99
CA GLU A 47 13.39 -9.43 3.17
C GLU A 47 14.71 -8.90 3.78
N GLU A 48 15.86 -9.51 3.47
CA GLU A 48 17.18 -9.11 3.98
C GLU A 48 17.87 -8.00 3.17
N GLU A 49 17.38 -7.66 1.97
CA GLU A 49 18.01 -6.66 1.11
C GLU A 49 17.57 -5.22 1.42
N THR A 50 16.55 -5.04 2.29
CA THR A 50 16.02 -3.71 2.63
C THR A 50 16.81 -2.94 3.69
N GLY A 51 18.14 -3.09 3.70
CA GLY A 51 19.06 -2.16 4.37
C GLY A 51 19.26 -0.83 3.61
N GLY A 52 18.55 -0.61 2.50
CA GLY A 52 18.55 0.62 1.72
C GLY A 52 17.12 1.07 1.42
N ASP A 53 16.46 1.64 2.42
CA ASP A 53 15.36 2.59 2.18
C ASP A 53 15.93 3.73 1.31
N ASP A 54 15.17 4.18 0.30
CA ASP A 54 15.44 5.31 -0.63
C ASP A 54 16.34 5.13 -1.89
N ALA A 55 17.03 4.01 -2.14
CA ALA A 55 18.00 3.98 -3.25
C ALA A 55 17.43 3.71 -4.67
N ASP A 56 16.27 3.06 -4.78
CA ASP A 56 15.72 2.59 -6.07
C ASP A 56 14.42 3.29 -6.50
N MET A 57 13.95 4.27 -5.73
CA MET A 57 12.86 5.14 -6.21
C MET A 57 13.47 6.25 -7.07
N PRO A 58 13.04 6.41 -8.35
CA PRO A 58 13.39 7.61 -9.10
C PRO A 58 12.89 8.82 -8.31
N ALA A 59 13.73 9.86 -8.20
CA ALA A 59 13.35 11.08 -7.52
C ALA A 59 12.03 11.60 -8.12
N LEU A 60 11.04 11.86 -7.26
CA LEU A 60 9.84 12.56 -7.68
C LEU A 60 10.30 13.90 -8.24
N GLU A 61 10.05 14.13 -9.53
CA GLU A 61 10.34 15.43 -10.14
C GLU A 61 9.52 16.48 -9.38
N GLU A 62 10.21 17.35 -8.63
CA GLU A 62 9.63 18.56 -8.06
C GLU A 62 9.29 19.51 -9.23
N ASP A 63 8.19 19.25 -9.93
CA ASP A 63 7.61 20.26 -10.80
C ASP A 63 6.13 20.46 -10.49
N ALA A 64 5.85 21.72 -10.16
CA ALA A 64 4.56 22.34 -9.94
C ALA A 64 3.66 21.74 -8.84
N THR A 65 3.60 22.51 -7.75
CA THR A 65 2.33 22.95 -7.15
C THR A 65 1.17 22.98 -8.17
N GLU A 66 0.41 21.89 -8.31
CA GLU A 66 -0.99 21.99 -8.69
C GLU A 66 -1.80 21.71 -7.43
N GLU A 67 -2.42 22.80 -6.97
CA GLU A 67 -3.46 22.84 -5.97
C GLU A 67 -4.33 21.59 -6.08
N SER A 68 -4.34 20.75 -5.05
CA SER A 68 -5.40 19.75 -4.87
C SER A 68 -6.71 20.50 -4.64
N LYS A 69 -7.30 20.96 -5.73
CA LYS A 69 -8.68 21.41 -5.81
C LYS A 69 -9.53 20.14 -5.68
N MET A 70 -9.74 19.72 -4.44
CA MET A 70 -10.87 18.85 -4.10
C MET A 70 -12.12 19.61 -4.50
N GLU A 71 -12.63 19.32 -5.69
CA GLU A 71 -13.95 19.80 -6.11
C GLU A 71 -14.98 19.14 -5.18
N GLU A 72 -15.72 19.96 -4.44
CA GLU A 72 -16.95 19.54 -3.77
C GLU A 72 -17.85 18.90 -4.83
N VAL A 73 -18.08 17.60 -4.70
CA VAL A 73 -19.22 16.95 -5.34
C VAL A 73 -20.43 17.22 -4.45
N ASP A 74 -21.31 18.09 -4.92
CA ASP A 74 -22.68 18.29 -4.41
C ASP A 74 -23.49 16.97 -4.52
#